data_AF-A0A1W9UT97-F1
#
_entry.id   AF-A0A1W9UT97-F1
#
_cell.length_a   1.000
_cell.length_b   1.000
_cell.length_c   1.000
_cell.angle_alpha   90.00
_cell.angle_beta   90.00
_cell.angle_gamma   90.00
#
_symmetry.space_group_name_H-M   'P 1'
#
loop_
_entity.id
_entity.type
_entity.pdbx_description
1 polymer ?
#
loop_
_entity_poly.entity_id
_entity_poly.type
_entity_poly.pdbx_seq_one_letter_code
_entity_poly.pdbx_strand_id
1 'polypeptide(L)'
;MSFLARLRDRLSAPQPMSPGLRAYERRDGAGGKVRLHLRVEPDGRGLLVINAARMLHLNQTAVEYARLILEKAPEERAVRDVRRRYRVDVATAQADYRRLKEQIESLIASDGSVCPIHGLNLERIDPFSVSLTAPYRMDLALTYRCNNDCPHCYVARPSDYPEMDTSSWKRVLDRV
;
A
#
# COMPACT_ATOMS: atom_id res chain seq x y z
N MET A 1 -34.74 -6.43 10.87
CA MET A 1 -34.34 -5.43 9.86
C MET A 1 -35.42 -5.34 8.79
N SER A 2 -36.03 -4.16 8.61
CA SER A 2 -37.14 -3.92 7.67
C SER A 2 -36.74 -4.22 6.21
N PHE A 3 -37.69 -4.76 5.43
CA PHE A 3 -37.53 -5.08 4.01
C PHE A 3 -37.02 -3.88 3.18
N LEU A 4 -37.45 -2.67 3.54
CA LEU A 4 -37.02 -1.41 2.92
C LEU A 4 -35.53 -1.10 3.16
N ALA A 5 -34.98 -1.44 4.32
CA ALA A 5 -33.56 -1.26 4.62
C ALA A 5 -32.69 -2.19 3.77
N ARG A 6 -33.12 -3.44 3.55
CA ARG A 6 -32.42 -4.40 2.67
C ARG A 6 -32.46 -3.97 1.20
N LEU A 7 -33.55 -3.33 0.77
CA LEU A 7 -33.69 -2.81 -0.59
C LEU A 7 -32.82 -1.57 -0.85
N ARG A 8 -32.66 -0.72 0.18
CA ARG A 8 -31.78 0.47 0.18
C ARG A 8 -30.30 0.16 0.36
N ASP A 9 -29.95 -0.94 1.02
CA ASP A 9 -28.56 -1.46 1.10
C ASP A 9 -28.12 -2.18 -0.18
N ARG A 10 -29.04 -2.90 -0.82
CA ARG A 10 -28.99 -3.06 -2.29
C ARG A 10 -29.16 -1.66 -2.90
N LEU A 11 -28.90 -1.27 -4.14
CA LEU A 11 -29.03 0.12 -4.65
C LEU A 11 -28.00 1.14 -4.11
N SER A 12 -27.62 1.13 -2.83
CA SER A 12 -26.54 2.00 -2.35
C SER A 12 -25.20 1.60 -2.96
N ALA A 13 -24.40 2.61 -3.34
CA ALA A 13 -23.04 2.38 -3.81
C ALA A 13 -22.18 1.75 -2.69
N PRO A 14 -21.25 0.84 -3.02
CA PRO A 14 -20.31 0.29 -2.06
C PRO A 14 -19.53 1.42 -1.38
N GLN A 15 -19.61 1.48 -0.05
CA GLN A 15 -18.77 2.41 0.70
C GLN A 15 -17.30 2.02 0.60
N PRO A 16 -16.35 2.94 0.57
CA PRO A 16 -14.95 2.58 0.59
C PRO A 16 -14.55 1.98 1.95
N MET A 17 -13.38 1.35 1.99
CA MET A 17 -12.75 0.97 3.26
C MET A 17 -12.41 2.23 4.08
N SER A 18 -12.40 2.10 5.41
CA SER A 18 -12.01 3.20 6.29
C SER A 18 -10.59 3.68 5.95
N PRO A 19 -10.35 4.99 5.84
CA PRO A 19 -9.02 5.54 5.61
C PRO A 19 -8.01 5.10 6.68
N GLY A 20 -6.74 5.04 6.30
CA GLY A 20 -5.65 4.73 7.23
C GLY A 20 -4.56 3.83 6.64
N LEU A 21 -3.52 3.60 7.44
CA LEU A 21 -2.36 2.79 7.08
C LEU A 21 -2.45 1.40 7.72
N ARG A 22 -2.18 0.36 6.93
CA ARG A 22 -2.10 -1.03 7.40
C ARG A 22 -0.75 -1.61 7.01
N ALA A 23 0.07 -1.95 8.00
CA ALA A 23 1.37 -2.56 7.80
C ALA A 23 1.26 -4.09 7.77
N TYR A 24 1.99 -4.71 6.86
CA TYR A 24 2.08 -6.16 6.69
C TYR A 24 3.53 -6.59 6.48
N GLU A 25 3.80 -7.84 6.81
CA GLU A 25 5.08 -8.48 6.58
C GLU A 25 4.90 -9.77 5.77
N ARG A 26 5.83 -9.99 4.86
CA ARG A 26 5.94 -11.18 4.00
C ARG A 26 7.38 -11.64 3.91
N ARG A 27 7.55 -12.84 3.34
CA ARG A 27 8.85 -13.33 2.90
C ARG A 27 8.84 -13.44 1.37
N ASP A 28 9.94 -13.07 0.74
CA ASP A 28 10.17 -13.33 -0.69
C ASP A 28 10.54 -14.81 -0.92
N GLY A 29 10.76 -15.18 -2.19
CA GLY A 29 11.13 -16.54 -2.58
C GLY A 29 12.49 -17.01 -2.05
N ALA A 30 13.37 -16.09 -1.66
CA ALA A 30 14.66 -16.38 -1.04
C ALA A 30 14.61 -16.36 0.50
N GLY A 31 13.43 -16.13 1.08
CA GLY A 31 13.21 -16.03 2.53
C GLY A 31 13.51 -14.65 3.14
N GLY A 32 13.87 -13.66 2.31
CA GLY A 32 14.10 -12.28 2.70
C GLY A 32 12.82 -11.58 3.16
N LYS A 33 12.95 -10.60 4.06
CA LYS A 33 11.81 -9.89 4.66
C LYS A 33 11.29 -8.81 3.71
N VAL A 34 10.00 -8.86 3.40
CA VAL A 34 9.29 -7.86 2.59
C VAL A 34 8.30 -7.12 3.47
N ARG A 35 8.42 -5.79 3.51
CA ARG A 35 7.49 -4.90 4.24
C ARG A 35 6.49 -4.30 3.27
N LEU A 36 5.21 -4.42 3.58
CA LEU A 36 4.13 -3.86 2.77
C LEU A 36 3.30 -2.89 3.61
N HIS A 37 2.90 -1.77 3.01
CA HIS A 37 1.98 -0.83 3.64
C HIS A 37 0.83 -0.55 2.69
N LEU A 38 -0.39 -0.92 3.08
CA LEU A 38 -1.60 -0.55 2.38
C LEU A 38 -2.16 0.72 3.01
N ARG A 39 -2.08 1.84 2.30
CA ARG A 39 -2.68 3.10 2.68
C ARG A 39 -4.01 3.28 1.94
N VAL A 40 -5.07 3.60 2.67
CA VAL A 40 -6.38 3.92 2.11
C VAL A 40 -6.62 5.41 2.27
N GLU A 41 -6.90 6.09 1.17
CA GLU A 41 -7.15 7.52 1.10
C GLU A 41 -8.63 7.82 1.44
N PRO A 42 -8.98 9.07 1.83
CA PRO A 42 -10.35 9.46 2.15
C PRO A 42 -11.38 9.22 1.04
N ASP A 43 -10.95 9.20 -0.22
CA ASP A 43 -11.80 8.96 -1.38
C ASP A 43 -11.96 7.47 -1.73
N GLY A 44 -11.35 6.57 -0.94
CA GLY A 44 -11.44 5.13 -1.12
C GLY A 44 -10.43 4.52 -2.07
N ARG A 45 -9.64 5.33 -2.79
CA ARG A 45 -8.46 4.85 -3.49
C ARG A 45 -7.41 4.43 -2.47
N GLY A 46 -6.43 3.66 -2.91
CA GLY A 46 -5.34 3.27 -2.04
C GLY A 46 -4.01 3.19 -2.75
N LEU A 47 -3.00 2.98 -1.92
CA LEU A 47 -1.62 2.87 -2.31
C LEU A 47 -1.03 1.67 -1.56
N LEU A 48 -0.51 0.71 -2.31
CA LEU A 48 0.28 -0.37 -1.77
C LEU A 48 1.77 -0.05 -1.97
N VAL A 49 2.46 0.15 -0.85
CA VAL A 49 3.90 0.42 -0.79
C VAL A 49 4.63 -0.87 -0.49
N ILE A 50 5.59 -1.27 -1.32
CA ILE A 50 6.39 -2.48 -1.13
C ILE A 50 7.86 -2.07 -0.94
N ASN A 51 8.42 -2.42 0.22
CA ASN A 51 9.79 -2.09 0.63
C ASN A 51 10.19 -0.60 0.49
N ALA A 52 9.21 0.31 0.56
CA ALA A 52 9.40 1.75 0.30
C ALA A 52 10.11 2.06 -1.04
N ALA A 53 10.02 1.13 -2.00
CA ALA A 53 10.71 1.18 -3.28
C ALA A 53 9.76 1.02 -4.47
N ARG A 54 8.62 0.35 -4.29
CA ARG A 54 7.61 0.15 -5.34
C ARG A 54 6.25 0.62 -4.85
N MET A 55 5.54 1.31 -5.72
CA MET A 55 4.22 1.87 -5.46
C MET A 55 3.20 1.32 -6.44
N LEU A 56 2.10 0.78 -5.92
CA LEU A 56 0.95 0.35 -6.69
C LEU A 56 -0.26 1.17 -6.27
N HIS A 57 -0.81 1.95 -7.20
CA HIS A 57 -2.05 2.66 -6.99
C HIS A 57 -3.24 1.72 -7.19
N LEU A 58 -4.21 1.83 -6.31
CA LEU A 58 -5.36 0.93 -6.25
C LEU A 58 -6.63 1.77 -6.33
N ASN A 59 -7.56 1.35 -7.19
CA ASN A 59 -8.94 1.80 -7.08
C ASN A 59 -9.63 1.13 -5.87
N GLN A 60 -10.87 1.53 -5.56
CA GLN A 60 -11.59 1.05 -4.39
C GLN A 60 -11.70 -0.48 -4.31
N THR A 61 -12.04 -1.15 -5.41
CA THR A 61 -12.17 -2.62 -5.44
C THR A 61 -10.81 -3.30 -5.25
N ALA A 62 -9.76 -2.76 -5.87
CA ALA A 62 -8.40 -3.28 -5.73
C ALA A 62 -7.85 -3.11 -4.31
N VAL A 63 -8.25 -2.06 -3.58
CA VAL A 63 -7.93 -1.92 -2.14
C VAL A 63 -8.51 -3.06 -1.33
N GLU A 64 -9.77 -3.43 -1.58
CA GLU A 64 -10.42 -4.54 -0.88
C GLU A 64 -9.75 -5.88 -1.17
N TYR A 65 -9.47 -6.15 -2.45
CA TYR A 65 -8.74 -7.36 -2.83
C TYR A 65 -7.33 -7.39 -2.25
N ALA A 66 -6.57 -6.29 -2.35
CA ALA A 66 -5.23 -6.20 -1.78
C ALA A 66 -5.25 -6.52 -0.29
N ARG A 67 -6.20 -5.95 0.48
CA ARG A 67 -6.35 -6.29 1.90
C ARG A 67 -6.58 -7.79 2.10
N LEU A 68 -7.52 -8.38 1.36
CA LEU A 68 -7.87 -9.80 1.49
C LEU A 68 -6.69 -10.72 1.14
N ILE A 69 -5.92 -10.37 0.11
CA ILE A 69 -4.68 -11.07 -0.28
C ILE A 69 -3.63 -10.94 0.83
N LEU A 70 -3.43 -9.73 1.35
CA LEU A 70 -2.46 -9.43 2.42
C LEU A 70 -2.87 -9.99 3.79
N GLU A 71 -4.13 -10.35 3.97
CA GLU A 71 -4.63 -11.10 5.14
C GLU A 71 -4.71 -12.61 4.90
N LYS A 72 -4.33 -13.09 3.71
CA LYS A 72 -4.40 -14.51 3.30
C LYS A 72 -5.82 -15.09 3.42
N ALA A 73 -6.83 -14.28 3.12
CA ALA A 73 -8.20 -14.77 3.04
C ALA A 73 -8.32 -15.85 1.93
N PRO A 74 -9.15 -16.90 2.13
CA PRO A 74 -9.44 -17.84 1.05
C PRO A 74 -10.02 -17.13 -0.18
N GLU A 75 -9.64 -17.57 -1.37
CA GLU A 75 -10.08 -16.95 -2.63
C GLU A 75 -11.60 -16.95 -2.76
N GLU A 76 -12.25 -18.05 -2.39
CA GLU A 76 -13.70 -18.21 -2.45
C GLU A 76 -14.41 -17.17 -1.58
N ARG A 77 -13.83 -16.87 -0.41
CA ARG A 77 -14.32 -15.82 0.48
C ARG A 77 -14.13 -14.44 -0.15
N ALA A 78 -12.93 -14.15 -0.66
CA ALA A 78 -12.62 -12.86 -1.26
C ALA A 78 -13.54 -12.55 -2.46
N VAL A 79 -13.69 -13.52 -3.36
CA VAL A 79 -14.58 -13.46 -4.52
C VAL A 79 -16.02 -13.26 -4.08
N ARG A 80 -16.53 -14.06 -3.13
CA ARG A 80 -17.93 -13.94 -2.66
C ARG A 80 -18.20 -12.57 -2.05
N ASP A 81 -17.27 -12.06 -1.24
CA ASP A 81 -17.42 -10.79 -0.52
C ASP A 81 -17.49 -9.62 -1.53
N VAL A 82 -16.59 -9.58 -2.53
CA VAL A 82 -16.58 -8.55 -3.58
C VAL A 82 -17.78 -8.67 -4.52
N ARG A 83 -18.15 -9.88 -4.96
CA ARG A 83 -19.34 -10.10 -5.80
C ARG A 83 -20.61 -9.56 -5.15
N ARG A 84 -20.82 -9.86 -3.86
CA ARG A 84 -22.00 -9.41 -3.13
C ARG A 84 -22.02 -7.89 -3.01
N ARG A 85 -20.86 -7.29 -2.77
CA ARG A 85 -20.72 -5.85 -2.53
C ARG A 85 -20.84 -5.04 -3.82
N TYR A 86 -20.10 -5.41 -4.87
CA TYR A 86 -20.00 -4.68 -6.13
C TYR A 86 -20.92 -5.20 -7.23
N ARG A 87 -21.65 -6.30 -6.99
CA ARG A 87 -22.65 -6.88 -7.90
C ARG A 87 -22.08 -7.31 -9.25
N VAL A 88 -20.87 -7.85 -9.22
CA VAL A 88 -20.20 -8.43 -10.39
C VAL A 88 -20.43 -9.94 -10.45
N ASP A 89 -20.32 -10.49 -11.66
CA ASP A 89 -20.39 -11.94 -11.85
C ASP A 89 -19.16 -12.65 -11.25
N VAL A 90 -19.22 -13.98 -11.16
CA VAL A 90 -18.17 -14.76 -10.51
C VAL A 90 -16.88 -14.80 -11.31
N ALA A 91 -16.98 -14.85 -12.64
CA ALA A 91 -15.82 -14.98 -13.50
C ALA A 91 -15.00 -13.69 -13.47
N THR A 92 -15.67 -12.53 -13.57
CA THR A 92 -15.02 -11.22 -13.42
C THR A 92 -14.34 -11.08 -12.05
N ALA A 93 -15.05 -11.37 -10.96
CA ALA A 93 -14.47 -11.26 -9.62
C ALA A 93 -13.26 -12.18 -9.41
N GLN A 94 -13.32 -13.42 -9.90
CA GLN A 94 -12.20 -14.36 -9.84
C GLN A 94 -11.01 -13.89 -10.68
N ALA A 95 -11.27 -13.43 -11.91
CA ALA A 95 -10.22 -12.95 -12.80
C ALA A 95 -9.50 -11.73 -12.21
N ASP A 96 -10.23 -10.76 -11.68
CA ASP A 96 -9.68 -9.56 -11.05
C ASP A 96 -8.87 -9.91 -9.79
N TYR A 97 -9.40 -10.78 -8.93
CA TYR A 97 -8.70 -11.24 -7.73
C TYR A 97 -7.37 -11.92 -8.07
N ARG A 98 -7.40 -12.89 -9.00
CA ARG A 98 -6.20 -13.65 -9.39
C ARG A 98 -5.16 -12.76 -10.04
N ARG A 99 -5.59 -11.86 -10.93
CA ARG A 99 -4.70 -10.88 -11.59
C ARG A 99 -4.00 -10.00 -10.57
N LEU A 100 -4.76 -9.40 -9.64
CA LEU A 100 -4.14 -8.54 -8.62
C LEU A 100 -3.23 -9.33 -7.68
N LYS A 101 -3.63 -10.54 -7.29
CA LYS A 101 -2.81 -11.43 -6.48
C LYS A 101 -1.49 -11.73 -7.17
N GLU A 102 -1.52 -12.13 -8.44
CA GLU A 102 -0.33 -12.39 -9.23
C GLU A 102 0.59 -11.15 -9.29
N GLN A 103 0.03 -9.98 -9.61
CA GLN A 103 0.78 -8.72 -9.62
C GLN A 103 1.46 -8.43 -8.27
N ILE A 104 0.73 -8.57 -7.15
CA ILE A 104 1.27 -8.35 -5.80
C ILE A 104 2.38 -9.36 -5.48
N GLU A 105 2.16 -10.65 -5.73
CA GLU A 105 3.13 -11.71 -5.43
C GLU A 105 4.39 -11.57 -6.30
N SER A 106 4.27 -11.23 -7.59
CA SER A 106 5.42 -10.93 -8.46
C SER A 106 6.23 -9.73 -7.94
N LEU A 107 5.56 -8.69 -7.46
CA LEU A 107 6.22 -7.52 -6.87
C LEU A 107 6.89 -7.84 -5.52
N ILE A 108 6.40 -8.83 -4.77
CA ILE A 108 7.00 -9.31 -3.52
C ILE A 108 8.22 -10.18 -3.80
N ALA A 109 8.12 -11.14 -4.73
CA ALA A 109 9.18 -12.11 -5.01
C ALA A 109 10.50 -11.44 -5.42
N SER A 110 10.41 -10.37 -6.22
CA SER A 110 11.48 -9.39 -6.43
C SER A 110 12.88 -9.96 -6.75
N ASP A 111 12.96 -11.04 -7.50
CA ASP A 111 14.20 -11.64 -8.03
C ASP A 111 14.78 -10.88 -9.25
N GLY A 112 14.10 -9.81 -9.69
CA GLY A 112 14.48 -9.03 -10.88
C GLY A 112 14.01 -9.65 -12.21
N SER A 113 13.32 -10.80 -12.19
CA SER A 113 12.86 -11.47 -13.41
C SER A 113 11.69 -10.76 -14.09
N VAL A 114 10.86 -10.05 -13.33
CA VAL A 114 9.68 -9.34 -13.85
C VAL A 114 9.86 -7.84 -13.72
N CYS A 115 9.97 -7.15 -14.85
CA CYS A 115 9.88 -5.70 -14.91
C CYS A 115 8.43 -5.28 -14.64
N PRO A 116 8.12 -4.52 -13.57
CA PRO A 116 6.74 -4.11 -13.26
C PRO A 116 6.06 -3.29 -14.38
N ILE A 117 6.85 -2.62 -15.21
CA ILE A 117 6.38 -1.75 -16.28
C ILE A 117 5.93 -2.57 -17.50
N HIS A 118 6.65 -3.65 -17.83
CA HIS A 118 6.42 -4.41 -19.06
C HIS A 118 5.69 -5.74 -18.81
N GLY A 119 5.92 -6.38 -17.66
CA GLY A 119 5.45 -7.75 -17.40
C GLY A 119 4.13 -7.86 -16.64
N LEU A 120 3.66 -6.78 -16.00
CA LEU A 120 2.49 -6.83 -15.12
C LEU A 120 1.26 -6.11 -15.68
N ASN A 121 1.35 -5.55 -16.88
CA ASN A 121 0.28 -4.76 -17.53
C ASN A 121 -0.33 -3.71 -16.57
N LEU A 122 0.54 -3.02 -15.84
CA LEU A 122 0.17 -1.95 -14.92
C LEU A 122 0.09 -0.63 -15.66
N GLU A 123 -0.97 0.14 -15.40
CA GLU A 123 -1.07 1.49 -15.92
C GLU A 123 -0.06 2.39 -15.19
N ARG A 124 0.69 3.19 -15.96
CA ARG A 124 1.59 4.18 -15.41
C ARG A 124 0.82 5.44 -15.09
N ILE A 125 0.95 5.90 -13.86
CA ILE A 125 0.44 7.19 -13.42
C ILE A 125 1.56 8.22 -13.55
N ASP A 126 1.21 9.40 -14.08
CA ASP A 126 2.18 10.48 -14.24
C ASP A 126 2.61 11.04 -12.88
N PRO A 127 3.89 11.41 -12.72
CA PRO A 127 4.36 12.10 -11.52
C PRO A 127 3.47 13.30 -11.20
N PHE A 128 3.12 13.47 -9.93
CA PHE A 128 2.31 14.59 -9.42
C PHE A 128 0.88 14.72 -9.98
N SER A 129 0.37 13.69 -10.67
CA SER A 129 -1.02 13.68 -11.19
C SER A 129 -2.07 13.25 -10.16
N VAL A 130 -1.64 12.73 -9.01
CA VAL A 130 -2.52 12.26 -7.93
C VAL A 130 -2.30 13.10 -6.68
N SER A 131 -3.38 13.64 -6.13
CA SER A 131 -3.36 14.28 -4.82
C SER A 131 -3.11 13.24 -3.74
N LEU A 132 -2.07 13.44 -2.93
CA LEU A 132 -1.71 12.56 -1.83
C LEU A 132 -1.99 13.25 -0.50
N THR A 133 -2.53 12.52 0.47
CA THR A 133 -2.66 13.01 1.84
C THR A 133 -1.35 12.95 2.63
N ALA A 134 -0.40 12.13 2.19
CA ALA A 134 0.92 11.95 2.78
C ALA A 134 1.95 11.51 1.69
N PRO A 135 3.25 11.80 1.89
CA PRO A 135 4.28 11.43 0.91
C PRO A 135 4.34 9.91 0.67
N TYR A 136 4.90 9.53 -0.48
CA TYR A 136 5.15 8.13 -0.83
C TYR A 136 6.24 7.50 0.06
N ARG A 137 7.31 8.26 0.28
CA ARG A 137 8.46 7.90 1.10
C ARG A 137 8.97 9.16 1.77
N MET A 138 9.50 8.99 2.98
CA MET A 138 10.19 10.04 3.72
C MET A 138 11.49 9.45 4.27
N ASP A 139 12.60 10.14 4.03
CA ASP A 139 13.89 9.82 4.63
C ASP A 139 14.10 10.77 5.82
N LEU A 140 14.42 10.21 6.99
CA LEU A 140 14.53 10.96 8.24
C LEU A 140 15.99 11.06 8.67
N ALA A 141 16.53 12.29 8.70
CA ALA A 141 17.83 12.57 9.29
C ALA A 141 17.71 12.56 10.82
N LEU A 142 17.95 11.41 11.44
CA LEU A 142 17.78 11.24 12.90
C LEU A 142 18.81 12.03 13.70
N THR A 143 20.03 12.15 13.15
CA THR A 143 21.13 12.93 13.73
C THR A 143 22.10 13.36 12.63
N TYR A 144 22.74 14.50 12.85
CA TYR A 144 23.85 15.07 12.10
C TYR A 144 25.20 14.74 12.74
N ARG A 145 25.22 14.20 13.96
CA ARG A 145 26.44 13.68 14.57
C ARG A 145 26.91 12.45 13.78
N CYS A 146 28.14 12.52 13.30
CA CYS A 146 28.81 11.43 12.59
C CYS A 146 30.23 11.28 13.14
N ASN A 147 30.67 10.03 13.30
CA ASN A 147 32.03 9.67 13.73
C ASN A 147 33.03 9.65 12.56
N ASN A 148 32.61 10.08 11.37
CA ASN A 148 33.44 10.20 10.18
C ASN A 148 33.46 11.65 9.67
N ASP A 149 34.60 12.11 9.18
CA ASP A 149 34.81 13.47 8.67
C ASP A 149 35.06 13.44 7.16
N CYS A 150 34.01 13.08 6.41
CA CYS A 150 34.12 12.92 4.96
C CYS A 150 34.33 14.28 4.29
N PRO A 151 35.38 14.46 3.44
CA PRO A 151 35.62 15.72 2.72
C PRO A 151 34.52 16.09 1.72
N HIS A 152 33.63 15.15 1.38
CA HIS A 152 32.53 15.32 0.43
C HIS A 152 31.14 15.12 1.06
N CYS A 153 31.00 15.37 2.37
CA CYS A 153 29.71 15.23 3.04
C CYS A 153 28.70 16.25 2.51
N TYR A 154 27.67 15.80 1.78
CA TYR A 154 26.63 16.70 1.26
C TYR A 154 25.70 17.27 2.34
N VAL A 155 25.67 16.66 3.53
CA VAL A 155 24.87 17.13 4.66
C VAL A 155 25.56 18.32 5.35
N ALA A 156 26.89 18.24 5.52
CA ALA A 156 27.79 19.30 6.01
C ALA A 156 27.23 20.15 7.17
N ARG A 157 26.50 19.54 8.10
CA ARG A 157 25.97 20.25 9.28
C ARG A 157 26.97 20.19 10.44
N PRO A 158 27.09 21.27 11.23
CA PRO A 158 27.81 21.24 12.50
C PRO A 158 27.29 20.11 13.42
N SER A 159 28.16 19.58 14.28
CA SER A 159 27.82 18.48 15.20
C SER A 159 26.83 18.88 16.29
N ASP A 160 26.69 20.18 16.55
CA ASP A 160 25.76 20.80 17.50
C ASP A 160 24.49 21.36 16.81
N TYR A 161 24.28 21.03 15.53
CA TYR A 161 23.08 21.46 14.83
C TYR A 161 21.82 20.95 15.55
N PRO A 162 20.75 21.77 15.67
CA PRO A 162 19.54 21.37 16.39
C PRO A 162 18.92 20.09 15.83
N GLU A 163 18.66 19.13 16.72
CA GLU A 163 18.08 17.83 16.41
C GLU A 163 16.88 17.56 17.32
N MET A 164 15.94 16.74 16.83
CA MET A 164 14.90 16.20 17.69
C MET A 164 15.45 15.08 18.57
N ASP A 165 15.04 15.07 19.84
CA ASP A 165 15.32 13.94 20.71
C ASP A 165 14.55 12.68 20.26
N THR A 166 14.97 11.51 20.78
CA THR A 166 14.37 10.22 20.43
C THR A 166 12.87 10.13 20.73
N SER A 167 12.40 10.72 21.84
CA SER A 167 10.98 10.70 22.20
C SER A 167 10.14 11.54 21.23
N SER A 168 10.69 12.67 20.80
CA SER A 168 10.09 13.53 19.79
C SER A 168 10.04 12.84 18.43
N TRP A 169 11.09 12.12 18.03
CA TRP A 169 11.07 11.29 16.81
C TRP A 169 10.01 10.18 16.87
N LYS A 170 9.90 9.46 17.99
CA LYS A 170 8.85 8.44 18.17
C LYS A 170 7.45 9.01 17.99
N ARG A 171 7.16 10.16 18.61
CA ARG A 171 5.87 10.87 18.43
C ARG A 171 5.60 11.28 17.00
N VAL A 172 6.63 11.66 16.24
CA VAL A 172 6.48 11.92 14.80
C VAL A 172 6.13 10.64 14.06
N LEU A 173 6.87 9.54 14.30
CA LEU A 173 6.62 8.24 13.68
C LEU A 173 5.24 7.65 14.00
N ASP A 174 4.67 7.95 15.16
CA ASP A 174 3.31 7.53 15.51
C ASP A 174 2.22 8.28 14.71
N ARG A 175 2.57 9.42 14.10
CA ARG A 175 1.64 10.27 13.35
C ARG A 175 1.76 10.10 11.83
N VAL A 176 2.94 9.72 11.32
CA VAL A 176 3.23 9.64 9.87
C VAL A 176 2.97 8.27 9.27
#